data_AF-A0A850CG94-F1
#
_entry.id   AF-A0A850CG94-F1
#
_cell.length_a   1.000
_cell.length_b   1.000
_cell.length_c   1.000
_cell.angle_alpha   90.00
_cell.angle_beta   90.00
_cell.angle_gamma   90.00
#
_symmetry.space_group_name_H-M   'P 1'
#
loop_
_entity.id
_entity.type
_entity.pdbx_description
1 polymer ?
#
loop_
_entity_poly.entity_id
_entity_poly.type
_entity_poly.pdbx_seq_one_letter_code
_entity_poly.pdbx_strand_id
1 'polypeptide(L)'
;VLTDAASKTLRGYVENGGHLVVSYFSGIVDEHDTVHPGAHPGALRETLGLWIEEFHPLHEGESLDLDSGAAGRIWSEHVRLDGAEAVARFASGPDAGRPALSRHDLGRGTAWYAATALDAGTGLDELLATAMDAAGVERPQGVPDGVEMVRRGVHRFLINHTGQDVQVPGAGVDALDGTAYDGRVPVRAGGVVVLADA
;
A
#
# COMPACT_ATOMS: atom_id res chain seq x y z
N VAL A 1 -6.00 -11.00 12.66
CA VAL A 1 -6.64 -10.54 13.91
C VAL A 1 -7.02 -9.08 13.79
N LEU A 2 -8.30 -8.76 13.98
CA LEU A 2 -8.83 -7.40 14.02
C LEU A 2 -9.94 -7.35 15.07
N THR A 3 -9.78 -6.54 16.10
CA THR A 3 -10.82 -6.38 17.13
C THR A 3 -11.96 -5.51 16.62
N ASP A 4 -13.14 -5.61 17.22
CA ASP A 4 -14.29 -4.75 16.91
C ASP A 4 -13.96 -3.26 17.09
N ALA A 5 -13.20 -2.92 18.14
CA ALA A 5 -12.79 -1.55 18.39
C ALA A 5 -11.84 -1.03 17.31
N ALA A 6 -10.91 -1.86 16.85
CA ALA A 6 -10.01 -1.51 15.76
C ALA A 6 -10.76 -1.34 14.43
N SER A 7 -11.70 -2.24 14.10
CA SER A 7 -12.57 -2.09 12.92
C SER A 7 -13.34 -0.76 12.95
N LYS A 8 -13.99 -0.43 14.07
CA LYS A 8 -14.72 0.84 14.22
C LYS A 8 -13.81 2.05 14.08
N THR A 9 -12.57 1.96 14.57
CA THR A 9 -11.57 3.02 14.42
C THR A 9 -11.18 3.21 12.96
N LEU A 10 -10.92 2.11 12.22
CA LEU A 10 -10.61 2.18 10.78
C LEU A 10 -11.78 2.75 9.98
N ARG A 11 -13.01 2.32 10.28
CA ARG A 11 -14.22 2.89 9.67
C ARG A 11 -14.32 4.39 9.92
N GLY A 12 -14.22 4.82 11.17
CA GLY A 12 -14.30 6.22 11.53
C GLY A 12 -13.19 7.05 10.90
N TYR A 13 -11.98 6.49 10.75
CA TYR A 13 -10.89 7.14 10.03
C TYR A 13 -11.27 7.41 8.56
N VAL A 14 -11.79 6.40 7.85
CA VAL A 14 -12.22 6.56 6.44
C VAL A 14 -13.38 7.55 6.33
N GLU A 15 -14.43 7.40 7.14
CA GLU A 15 -15.60 8.29 7.14
C GLU A 15 -15.21 9.77 7.32
N ASN A 16 -14.15 10.04 8.08
CA ASN A 16 -13.65 11.39 8.37
C ASN A 16 -12.65 11.94 7.34
N GLY A 17 -12.37 11.21 6.25
CA GLY A 17 -11.48 11.66 5.17
C GLY A 17 -10.18 10.88 5.05
N GLY A 18 -10.01 9.81 5.82
CA GLY A 18 -8.86 8.93 5.73
C GLY A 18 -8.89 8.06 4.48
N HIS A 19 -7.70 7.69 4.00
CA HIS A 19 -7.52 6.72 2.93
C HIS A 19 -6.96 5.42 3.50
N LEU A 20 -7.65 4.31 3.24
CA LEU A 20 -7.30 2.99 3.76
C LEU A 20 -7.06 2.03 2.59
N VAL A 21 -5.97 1.27 2.64
CA VAL A 21 -5.70 0.15 1.72
C VAL A 21 -5.65 -1.13 2.53
N VAL A 22 -6.43 -2.13 2.14
CA VAL A 22 -6.48 -3.45 2.77
C VAL A 22 -6.28 -4.52 1.69
N SER A 23 -5.69 -5.64 2.07
CA SER A 23 -5.46 -6.78 1.16
C SER A 23 -6.20 -8.03 1.60
N TYR A 24 -6.10 -9.07 0.78
CA TYR A 24 -6.72 -10.39 0.95
C TYR A 24 -6.55 -10.97 2.36
N PHE A 25 -7.51 -11.78 2.77
CA PHE A 25 -7.53 -12.50 4.05
C PHE A 25 -7.40 -11.62 5.30
N SER A 26 -7.77 -10.35 5.19
CA SER A 26 -7.86 -9.40 6.31
C SER A 26 -9.24 -9.45 6.97
N GLY A 27 -9.33 -9.09 8.26
CA GLY A 27 -10.62 -8.98 8.97
C GLY A 27 -11.34 -10.31 9.27
N ILE A 28 -10.66 -11.45 9.13
CA ILE A 28 -11.27 -12.78 9.29
C ILE A 28 -11.59 -13.13 10.75
N VAL A 29 -10.65 -12.85 11.66
CA VAL A 29 -10.72 -13.27 13.08
C VAL A 29 -10.53 -12.10 14.06
N ASP A 30 -11.11 -12.23 15.25
CA ASP A 30 -10.96 -11.33 16.40
C ASP A 30 -9.68 -11.60 17.22
N GLU A 31 -9.51 -10.91 18.35
CA GLU A 31 -8.38 -11.07 19.29
C GLU A 31 -8.25 -12.46 19.92
N HIS A 32 -9.29 -13.29 19.81
CA HIS A 32 -9.33 -14.64 20.33
C HIS A 32 -9.20 -15.69 19.22
N ASP A 33 -8.79 -15.26 18.01
CA ASP A 33 -8.72 -16.09 16.81
C ASP A 33 -10.09 -16.69 16.43
N THR A 34 -11.18 -16.07 16.90
CA THR A 34 -12.53 -16.48 16.56
C THR A 34 -12.97 -15.76 15.30
N VAL A 35 -13.52 -16.51 14.34
CA VAL A 35 -14.02 -15.96 13.08
C VAL A 35 -15.16 -14.97 13.37
N HIS A 36 -15.05 -13.77 12.80
CA HIS A 36 -16.10 -12.76 12.87
C HIS A 36 -17.41 -13.29 12.28
N PRO A 37 -18.57 -13.07 12.93
CA PRO A 37 -19.84 -13.60 12.44
C PRO A 37 -20.27 -13.00 11.08
N GLY A 38 -20.85 -13.85 10.23
CA GLY A 38 -21.32 -13.48 8.89
C GLY A 38 -20.26 -13.61 7.80
N ALA A 39 -20.49 -13.00 6.64
CA ALA A 39 -19.55 -13.07 5.52
C ALA A 39 -18.24 -12.34 5.81
N HIS A 40 -17.15 -12.84 5.21
CA HIS A 40 -15.83 -12.20 5.23
C HIS A 40 -15.84 -10.90 4.40
N PRO A 41 -14.94 -9.92 4.64
CA PRO A 41 -13.92 -9.84 5.69
C PRO A 41 -14.47 -9.36 7.04
N GLY A 42 -15.64 -9.88 7.44
CA GLY A 42 -16.20 -9.73 8.78
C GLY A 42 -16.41 -8.27 9.14
N ALA A 43 -15.66 -7.81 10.14
CA ALA A 43 -15.75 -6.45 10.66
C ALA A 43 -15.33 -5.35 9.65
N LEU A 44 -14.76 -5.70 8.49
CA LEU A 44 -14.37 -4.72 7.46
C LEU A 44 -15.36 -4.61 6.28
N ARG A 45 -16.40 -5.44 6.21
CA ARG A 45 -17.34 -5.47 5.05
C ARG A 45 -17.89 -4.09 4.70
N GLU A 46 -18.47 -3.41 5.69
CA GLU A 46 -19.10 -2.10 5.48
C GLU A 46 -18.08 -1.02 5.13
N THR A 47 -16.88 -1.08 5.72
CA THR A 47 -15.79 -0.13 5.40
C THR A 47 -15.32 -0.30 3.97
N LEU A 48 -15.15 -1.55 3.53
CA LEU A 48 -14.63 -1.90 2.21
C LEU A 48 -15.72 -1.95 1.12
N GLY A 49 -16.99 -1.90 1.49
CA GLY A 49 -18.12 -1.97 0.55
C GLY A 49 -18.16 -3.28 -0.23
N LEU A 50 -17.78 -4.40 0.41
CA LEU A 50 -17.71 -5.71 -0.24
C LEU A 50 -17.79 -6.85 0.78
N TRP A 51 -17.96 -8.07 0.27
CA TRP A 51 -17.76 -9.30 1.00
C TRP A 51 -17.08 -10.37 0.14
N ILE A 52 -16.48 -11.36 0.81
CA ILE A 52 -15.73 -12.46 0.20
C ILE A 52 -16.54 -13.74 0.36
N GLU A 53 -16.86 -14.37 -0.77
CA GLU A 53 -17.64 -15.61 -0.83
C GLU A 53 -16.76 -16.84 -0.59
N GLU A 54 -15.58 -16.85 -1.20
CA GLU A 54 -14.65 -17.97 -1.18
C GLU A 54 -13.20 -17.49 -1.34
N PHE A 55 -12.25 -18.26 -0.80
CA PHE A 55 -10.82 -18.01 -0.93
C PHE A 55 -10.19 -19.07 -1.82
N HIS A 56 -9.34 -18.65 -2.76
CA HIS A 56 -8.64 -19.50 -3.70
C HIS A 56 -7.12 -19.30 -3.55
N PRO A 57 -6.47 -19.97 -2.58
CA PRO A 57 -5.01 -20.01 -2.54
C PRO A 57 -4.46 -20.64 -3.82
N LEU A 58 -3.37 -20.07 -4.34
CA LEU A 58 -2.76 -20.51 -5.59
C LEU A 58 -1.60 -21.48 -5.32
N HIS A 59 -1.29 -22.32 -6.31
CA HIS A 59 -0.11 -23.15 -6.24
C HIS A 59 1.18 -22.31 -6.31
N GLU A 60 2.28 -22.85 -5.79
CA GLU A 60 3.58 -22.19 -5.88
C GLU A 60 3.96 -21.92 -7.34
N GLY A 61 4.34 -20.68 -7.64
CA GLY A 61 4.71 -20.23 -8.99
C GLY A 61 3.52 -19.93 -9.91
N GLU A 62 2.28 -20.15 -9.46
CA GLU A 62 1.08 -19.77 -10.21
C GLU A 62 0.85 -18.25 -10.17
N SER A 63 0.35 -17.73 -11.28
CA SER A 63 0.09 -16.32 -11.53
C SER A 63 -1.28 -16.16 -12.18
N LEU A 64 -2.00 -15.12 -11.82
CA LEU A 64 -3.28 -14.71 -12.42
C LEU A 64 -3.09 -13.38 -13.13
N ASP A 65 -3.66 -13.24 -14.31
CA ASP A 65 -3.65 -11.98 -15.04
C ASP A 65 -4.79 -11.09 -14.54
N LEU A 66 -4.57 -9.79 -14.46
CA LEU A 66 -5.62 -8.78 -14.26
C LEU A 66 -5.87 -8.03 -15.57
N ASP A 67 -7.09 -7.52 -15.75
CA ASP A 67 -7.45 -6.72 -16.93
C ASP A 67 -6.74 -5.35 -16.99
N SER A 68 -6.12 -4.92 -15.89
CA SER A 68 -5.22 -3.76 -15.84
C SER A 68 -3.84 -4.04 -16.45
N GLY A 69 -3.49 -5.31 -16.69
CA GLY A 69 -2.16 -5.75 -17.09
C GLY A 69 -1.22 -6.10 -15.93
N ALA A 70 -1.66 -5.92 -14.68
CA ALA A 70 -0.97 -6.41 -13.49
C ALA A 70 -1.16 -7.92 -13.31
N ALA A 71 -0.43 -8.51 -12.36
CA ALA A 71 -0.53 -9.93 -12.03
C ALA A 71 -0.79 -10.17 -10.54
N GLY A 72 -1.66 -11.14 -10.25
CA GLY A 72 -1.90 -11.68 -8.92
C GLY A 72 -1.11 -12.97 -8.69
N ARG A 73 -0.65 -13.20 -7.46
CA ARG A 73 0.00 -14.44 -7.04
C ARG A 73 -0.47 -14.84 -5.64
N ILE A 74 -0.12 -16.05 -5.21
CA ILE A 74 -0.35 -16.62 -3.85
C ILE A 74 -1.83 -16.86 -3.52
N TRP A 75 -2.73 -15.98 -3.94
CA TRP A 75 -4.10 -15.91 -3.46
C TRP A 75 -5.00 -15.24 -4.48
N SER A 76 -6.26 -15.67 -4.60
CA SER A 76 -7.35 -14.87 -5.13
C SER A 76 -8.60 -15.07 -4.28
N GLU A 77 -9.54 -14.13 -4.36
CA GLU A 77 -10.77 -14.18 -3.58
C GLU A 77 -11.98 -13.89 -4.46
N HIS A 78 -13.05 -14.65 -4.23
CA HIS A 78 -14.31 -14.44 -4.91
C HIS A 78 -15.05 -13.27 -4.27
N VAL A 79 -14.71 -12.05 -4.73
CA VAL A 79 -15.26 -10.81 -4.20
C VAL A 79 -16.64 -10.49 -4.76
N ARG A 80 -17.52 -10.06 -3.87
CA ARG A 80 -18.85 -9.50 -4.16
C ARG A 80 -18.91 -8.07 -3.65
N LEU A 81 -19.20 -7.15 -4.56
CA LEU A 81 -19.30 -5.73 -4.22
C LEU A 81 -20.65 -5.41 -3.59
N ASP A 82 -20.63 -4.54 -2.59
CA ASP A 82 -21.77 -4.00 -1.86
C ASP A 82 -21.49 -2.54 -1.49
N GLY A 83 -21.55 -1.66 -2.50
CA GLY A 83 -21.21 -0.23 -2.39
C GLY A 83 -19.85 0.14 -2.99
N ALA A 84 -18.89 -0.78 -3.01
CA ALA A 84 -17.63 -0.58 -3.71
C ALA A 84 -17.77 -0.70 -5.24
N GLU A 85 -16.82 -0.12 -5.95
CA GLU A 85 -16.67 -0.20 -7.40
C GLU A 85 -15.44 -1.04 -7.75
N ALA A 86 -15.54 -1.85 -8.81
CA ALA A 86 -14.40 -2.59 -9.34
C ALA A 86 -13.48 -1.62 -10.11
N VAL A 87 -12.20 -1.64 -9.77
CA VAL A 87 -11.13 -0.87 -10.45
C VAL A 87 -10.39 -1.75 -11.45
N ALA A 88 -10.13 -3.01 -11.08
CA ALA A 88 -9.56 -4.03 -11.95
C ALA A 88 -10.20 -5.39 -11.63
N ARG A 89 -10.21 -6.30 -12.60
CA ARG A 89 -10.77 -7.65 -12.48
C ARG A 89 -9.72 -8.70 -12.78
N PHE A 90 -9.88 -9.87 -12.18
CA PHE A 90 -9.13 -11.04 -12.63
C PHE A 90 -9.53 -11.36 -14.08
N ALA A 91 -8.55 -11.51 -14.95
CA ALA A 91 -8.71 -11.90 -16.35
C ALA A 91 -8.55 -13.42 -16.53
N SER A 92 -7.90 -14.11 -15.59
CA SER A 92 -7.72 -15.56 -15.59
C SER A 92 -7.91 -16.16 -14.18
N GLY A 93 -7.90 -17.50 -14.10
CA GLY A 93 -8.05 -18.23 -12.85
C GLY A 93 -9.48 -18.47 -12.38
N PRO A 94 -9.66 -18.96 -11.14
CA PRO A 94 -10.97 -19.34 -10.59
C PRO A 94 -11.92 -18.14 -10.45
N ASP A 95 -11.37 -16.96 -10.21
CA ASP A 95 -12.11 -15.72 -9.99
C ASP A 95 -12.23 -14.84 -11.25
N ALA A 96 -12.02 -15.40 -12.45
CA ALA A 96 -12.09 -14.64 -13.70
C ALA A 96 -13.40 -13.83 -13.84
N GLY A 97 -13.27 -12.54 -14.16
CA GLY A 97 -14.36 -11.56 -14.22
C GLY A 97 -14.77 -10.97 -12.87
N ARG A 98 -14.28 -11.50 -11.74
CA ARG A 98 -14.50 -10.93 -10.40
C ARG A 98 -13.55 -9.76 -10.13
N PRO A 99 -13.92 -8.84 -9.23
CA PRO A 99 -13.04 -7.75 -8.82
C PRO A 99 -11.74 -8.29 -8.20
N ALA A 100 -10.60 -7.86 -8.74
CA ALA A 100 -9.29 -8.07 -8.14
C ALA A 100 -8.87 -6.85 -7.31
N LEU A 101 -9.21 -5.65 -7.81
CA LEU A 101 -9.06 -4.38 -7.11
C LEU A 101 -10.41 -3.68 -7.01
N SER A 102 -10.72 -3.12 -5.86
CA SER A 102 -11.94 -2.32 -5.67
C SER A 102 -11.70 -1.09 -4.83
N ARG A 103 -12.59 -0.12 -4.98
CA ARG A 103 -12.59 1.16 -4.27
C ARG A 103 -13.98 1.42 -3.72
N HIS A 104 -14.06 1.86 -2.47
CA HIS A 104 -15.29 2.29 -1.82
C HIS A 104 -15.10 3.70 -1.28
N ASP A 105 -15.87 4.65 -1.81
CA ASP A 105 -15.96 5.99 -1.24
C ASP A 105 -16.94 5.96 -0.07
N LEU A 106 -16.43 6.23 1.14
CA LEU A 106 -17.18 6.13 2.38
C LEU A 106 -17.01 7.40 3.21
N GLY A 107 -18.12 8.10 3.44
CA GLY A 107 -18.10 9.42 4.09
C GLY A 107 -17.28 10.41 3.27
N ARG A 108 -16.19 10.92 3.84
CA ARG A 108 -15.28 11.88 3.19
C ARG A 108 -14.00 11.24 2.65
N GLY A 109 -13.79 9.96 2.87
CA GLY A 109 -12.55 9.24 2.51
C GLY A 109 -12.80 8.07 1.58
N THR A 110 -11.77 7.24 1.42
CA THR A 110 -11.79 6.13 0.46
C THR A 110 -11.12 4.90 1.04
N ALA A 111 -11.74 3.73 0.86
CA ALA A 111 -11.16 2.44 1.17
C ALA A 111 -10.86 1.66 -0.12
N TRP A 112 -9.66 1.09 -0.23
CA TRP A 112 -9.21 0.26 -1.33
C TRP A 112 -9.04 -1.19 -0.87
N TYR A 113 -9.36 -2.13 -1.74
CA TYR A 113 -9.16 -3.56 -1.48
C TYR A 113 -8.43 -4.25 -2.63
N ALA A 114 -7.40 -5.02 -2.28
CA ALA A 114 -6.72 -5.94 -3.19
C ALA A 114 -7.02 -7.40 -2.81
N ALA A 115 -7.71 -8.11 -3.68
CA ALA A 115 -8.14 -9.50 -3.47
C ALA A 115 -7.05 -10.54 -3.79
N THR A 116 -5.79 -10.12 -3.94
CA THR A 116 -4.64 -10.96 -4.31
C THR A 116 -3.33 -10.31 -3.89
N ALA A 117 -2.22 -11.06 -3.88
CA ALA A 117 -0.90 -10.46 -3.79
C ALA A 117 -0.47 -9.95 -5.17
N LEU A 118 -0.50 -8.63 -5.35
CA LEU A 118 -0.10 -7.97 -6.59
C LEU A 118 1.41 -8.08 -6.83
N ASP A 119 1.81 -8.18 -8.10
CA ASP A 119 3.17 -7.94 -8.59
C ASP A 119 3.68 -6.53 -8.23
N ALA A 120 5.00 -6.46 -8.04
CA ALA A 120 5.70 -5.18 -7.88
C ALA A 120 5.78 -4.47 -9.24
N GLY A 121 5.84 -3.14 -9.25
CA GLY A 121 5.88 -2.33 -10.46
C GLY A 121 4.49 -2.00 -11.02
N THR A 122 3.78 -2.99 -11.54
CA THR A 122 2.53 -2.80 -12.29
C THR A 122 1.26 -2.93 -11.44
N GLY A 123 1.30 -3.69 -10.35
CA GLY A 123 0.13 -3.87 -9.48
C GLY A 123 0.22 -3.05 -8.19
N LEU A 124 1.12 -3.45 -7.29
CA LEU A 124 1.20 -2.88 -5.94
C LEU A 124 1.62 -1.41 -5.95
N ASP A 125 2.64 -1.07 -6.75
CA ASP A 125 3.18 0.29 -6.79
C ASP A 125 2.18 1.28 -7.37
N GLU A 126 1.45 0.89 -8.42
CA GLU A 126 0.37 1.69 -9.02
C GLU A 126 -0.81 1.88 -8.05
N LEU A 127 -1.22 0.83 -7.34
CA LEU A 127 -2.27 0.92 -6.32
C LEU A 127 -1.87 1.90 -5.21
N LEU A 128 -0.66 1.75 -4.66
CA LEU A 128 -0.17 2.61 -3.58
C LEU A 128 0.04 4.05 -4.07
N ALA A 129 0.58 4.24 -5.27
CA ALA A 129 0.71 5.57 -5.87
C ALA A 129 -0.65 6.25 -6.01
N THR A 130 -1.64 5.55 -6.56
CA THR A 130 -3.01 6.05 -6.74
C THR A 130 -3.66 6.41 -5.41
N ALA A 131 -3.55 5.53 -4.40
CA ALA A 131 -4.11 5.78 -3.08
C ALA A 131 -3.43 6.97 -2.37
N MET A 132 -2.10 7.09 -2.49
CA MET A 132 -1.33 8.20 -1.94
C MET A 132 -1.64 9.54 -2.62
N ASP A 133 -1.77 9.54 -3.96
CA ASP A 133 -2.13 10.73 -4.72
C ASP A 133 -3.53 11.22 -4.38
N ALA A 134 -4.49 10.30 -4.27
CA ALA A 134 -5.85 10.64 -3.82
C ALA A 134 -5.87 11.19 -2.39
N ALA A 135 -4.97 10.72 -1.52
CA ALA A 135 -4.82 11.19 -0.14
C ALA A 135 -4.01 12.50 -0.01
N GLY A 136 -3.44 13.03 -1.10
CA GLY A 136 -2.58 14.20 -1.07
C GLY A 136 -1.25 13.98 -0.33
N VAL A 137 -0.74 12.74 -0.31
CA VAL A 137 0.54 12.42 0.33
C VAL A 137 1.69 12.93 -0.53
N GLU A 138 2.46 13.86 0.01
CA GLU A 138 3.69 14.35 -0.63
C GLU A 138 4.80 13.30 -0.53
N ARG A 139 5.41 12.98 -1.67
CA ARG A 139 6.47 11.98 -1.80
C ARG A 139 7.78 12.64 -2.22
N PRO A 140 8.93 12.16 -1.71
CA PRO A 140 10.26 12.62 -2.15
C PRO A 140 10.42 12.51 -3.67
N GLN A 141 10.91 13.57 -4.30
CA GLN A 141 11.13 13.60 -5.74
C GLN A 141 12.61 13.47 -6.07
N GLY A 142 12.93 12.72 -7.14
CA GLY A 142 14.29 12.58 -7.65
C GLY A 142 15.25 11.83 -6.72
N VAL A 143 14.72 11.02 -5.79
CA VAL A 143 15.51 10.06 -5.02
C VAL A 143 15.80 8.86 -5.94
N PRO A 144 17.08 8.55 -6.23
CA PRO A 144 17.42 7.41 -7.09
C PRO A 144 17.01 6.06 -6.49
N ASP A 145 16.75 5.08 -7.35
CA ASP A 145 16.47 3.70 -6.91
C ASP A 145 17.59 3.16 -6.02
N GLY A 146 17.19 2.47 -4.96
CA GLY A 146 18.12 1.96 -3.93
C GLY A 146 18.60 3.01 -2.92
N VAL A 147 18.16 4.26 -3.04
CA VAL A 147 18.34 5.27 -1.98
C VAL A 147 17.08 5.39 -1.16
N GLU A 148 17.19 5.18 0.14
CA GLU A 148 16.12 5.42 1.10
C GLU A 148 16.22 6.86 1.62
N MET A 149 15.08 7.56 1.66
CA MET A 149 14.97 8.88 2.29
C MET A 149 13.92 8.86 3.40
N VAL A 150 14.35 9.14 4.63
CA VAL A 150 13.46 9.25 5.80
C VAL A 150 13.55 10.64 6.39
N ARG A 151 12.42 11.26 6.73
CA ARG A 151 12.39 12.55 7.44
C ARG A 151 12.00 12.37 8.90
N ARG A 152 12.78 12.94 9.83
CA ARG A 152 12.44 13.02 11.26
C ARG A 152 12.69 14.43 11.77
N GLY A 153 11.61 15.17 12.03
CA GLY A 153 11.69 16.59 12.34
C GLY A 153 12.37 17.35 11.19
N VAL A 154 13.43 18.09 11.51
CA VAL A 154 14.22 18.85 10.53
C VAL A 154 15.30 18.03 9.81
N HIS A 155 15.45 16.74 10.13
CA HIS A 155 16.51 15.91 9.53
C HIS A 155 15.97 15.03 8.41
N ARG A 156 16.70 14.96 7.31
CA ARG A 156 16.53 13.98 6.22
C ARG A 156 17.70 13.00 6.24
N PHE A 157 17.40 11.73 6.44
CA PHE A 157 18.35 10.63 6.39
C PHE A 157 18.35 10.11 4.96
N LEU A 158 19.50 10.18 4.29
CA LEU A 158 19.73 9.62 2.97
C LEU A 158 20.62 8.40 3.12
N ILE A 159 20.09 7.21 2.84
CA ILE A 159 20.80 5.94 3.00
C ILE A 159 20.92 5.30 1.62
N ASN A 160 22.14 5.17 1.12
CA ASN A 160 22.40 4.55 -0.18
C ASN A 160 22.68 3.06 0.00
N HIS A 161 21.70 2.23 -0.36
CA HIS A 161 21.82 0.76 -0.29
C HIS A 161 22.54 0.17 -1.50
N THR A 162 22.93 0.99 -2.47
CA THR A 162 23.59 0.55 -3.70
C THR A 162 25.12 0.46 -3.54
N GLY A 163 25.76 -0.27 -4.45
CA GLY A 163 27.21 -0.32 -4.58
C GLY A 163 27.82 0.83 -5.40
N GLN A 164 27.07 1.88 -5.71
CA GLN A 164 27.52 3.01 -6.54
C GLN A 164 27.30 4.34 -5.82
N ASP A 165 28.15 5.32 -6.08
CA ASP A 165 27.94 6.68 -5.59
C ASP A 165 26.75 7.32 -6.33
N VAL A 166 25.89 8.01 -5.60
CA VAL A 166 24.65 8.63 -6.13
C VAL A 166 24.56 10.10 -5.74
N GLN A 167 23.74 10.84 -6.48
CA GLN A 167 23.48 12.27 -6.26
C GLN A 167 22.01 12.50 -5.98
N VAL A 168 21.68 12.91 -4.76
CA VAL A 168 20.28 13.17 -4.34
C VAL A 168 20.00 14.67 -4.33
N PRO A 169 18.85 15.14 -4.85
CA PRO A 169 18.44 16.53 -4.69
C PRO A 169 18.31 16.94 -3.22
N GLY A 170 18.95 18.03 -2.82
CA GLY A 170 18.85 18.53 -1.46
C GLY A 170 19.86 19.64 -1.15
N ALA A 171 19.49 20.51 -0.22
CA ALA A 171 20.37 21.49 0.40
C ALA A 171 20.27 21.38 1.92
N GLY A 172 21.33 21.78 2.62
CA GLY A 172 21.42 21.72 4.07
C GLY A 172 22.83 21.40 4.54
N VAL A 173 22.98 21.13 5.83
CA VAL A 173 24.27 20.74 6.43
C VAL A 173 24.19 19.27 6.86
N ASP A 174 25.18 18.48 6.49
CA ASP A 174 25.32 17.13 7.03
C ASP A 174 25.66 17.20 8.51
N ALA A 175 24.77 16.67 9.34
CA ALA A 175 24.94 16.61 10.78
C ALA A 175 26.08 15.68 11.21
N LEU A 176 26.57 14.80 10.33
CA LEU A 176 27.65 13.86 10.64
C LEU A 176 29.04 14.50 10.58
N ASP A 177 29.29 15.38 9.59
CA ASP A 177 30.62 15.95 9.36
C ASP A 177 30.65 17.47 9.17
N GLY A 178 29.48 18.13 9.16
CA GLY A 178 29.33 19.57 9.02
C GLY A 178 29.43 20.08 7.58
N THR A 179 29.50 19.20 6.57
CA THR A 179 29.57 19.59 5.15
C THR A 179 28.26 20.25 4.72
N ALA A 180 28.35 21.44 4.13
CA ALA A 180 27.20 22.11 3.53
C ALA A 180 27.01 21.67 2.07
N TYR A 181 25.77 21.35 1.72
CA TYR A 181 25.35 21.01 0.36
C TYR A 181 24.32 22.03 -0.16
N ASP A 182 24.42 22.34 -1.44
CA ASP A 182 23.48 23.20 -2.15
C ASP A 182 23.01 22.51 -3.44
N GLY A 183 21.73 22.16 -3.47
CA GLY A 183 21.06 21.51 -4.60
C GLY A 183 21.33 20.01 -4.78
N ARG A 184 22.55 19.51 -4.55
CA ARG A 184 22.90 18.09 -4.71
C ARG A 184 23.75 17.57 -3.56
N VAL A 185 23.38 16.39 -3.07
CA VAL A 185 24.04 15.68 -1.97
C VAL A 185 24.66 14.40 -2.52
N PRO A 186 25.99 14.27 -2.54
CA PRO A 186 26.66 13.02 -2.86
C PRO A 186 26.48 12.03 -1.71
N VAL A 187 25.87 10.88 -1.99
CA VAL A 187 25.79 9.77 -1.03
C VAL A 187 26.63 8.63 -1.59
N ARG A 188 27.73 8.30 -0.93
CA ARG A 188 28.64 7.24 -1.40
C ARG A 188 27.94 5.89 -1.41
N ALA A 189 28.47 4.94 -2.18
CA ALA A 189 28.07 3.54 -2.12
C ALA A 189 28.04 3.02 -0.66
N GLY A 190 26.92 2.46 -0.22
CA GLY A 190 26.72 2.01 1.17
C GLY A 190 26.74 3.13 2.22
N GLY A 191 26.75 4.39 1.79
CA GLY A 191 26.93 5.57 2.64
C GLY A 191 25.62 6.13 3.19
N VAL A 192 25.77 7.00 4.19
CA VAL A 192 24.66 7.73 4.82
C VAL A 192 25.02 9.21 4.90
N VAL A 193 24.06 10.07 4.59
CA VAL A 193 24.11 11.52 4.87
C VAL A 193 22.91 11.91 5.73
N VAL A 194 23.11 12.71 6.77
CA VAL A 194 22.02 13.22 7.62
C VAL A 194 21.89 14.72 7.43
N LEU A 195 21.05 15.11 6.49
CA LEU A 195 20.88 16.51 6.11
C LEU A 195 19.94 17.22 7.08
N ALA A 196 20.41 18.24 7.78
CA ALA A 196 19.55 19.17 8.51
C ALA A 196 18.98 20.20 7.54
N ASP A 197 17.66 20.25 7.41
CA ASP A 197 16.96 21.31 6.70
C ASP A 197 17.20 22.65 7.41
N ALA A 198 17.48 23.70 6.63
CA ALA A 198 17.67 25.07 7.13
C ALA A 198 16.36 25.72 7.55
#